data_AF-A0A1E7LVU8-F1
#
_entry.id   AF-A0A1E7LVU8-F1
#
_cell.length_a   1.000
_cell.length_b   1.000
_cell.length_c   1.000
_cell.angle_alpha   90.00
_cell.angle_beta   90.00
_cell.angle_gamma   90.00
#
_symmetry.space_group_name_H-M   'P 1'
#
loop_
_entity.id
_entity.type
_entity.pdbx_description
1 polymer ?
#
loop_
_entity_poly.entity_id
_entity_poly.type
_entity_poly.pdbx_seq_one_letter_code
_entity_poly.pdbx_strand_id
1 'polypeptide(L)'
;MDLTPFVDTIRRELAVAAEAGGDDARELADRLTAPLEAATRLTLLNVLSAAMDEVTRELAPGSVDVRLRGLDPDFVVTPPPADRATAPAGPAESLP
;
A
#
# COMPACT_ATOMS: atom_id res chain seq x y z
N MET A 1 -1.16 3.15 -6.62
CA MET A 1 -2.06 1.99 -6.35
C MET A 1 -3.47 2.52 -6.17
N ASP A 2 -4.46 1.88 -6.79
CA ASP A 2 -5.87 2.29 -6.66
C ASP A 2 -6.55 1.53 -5.51
N LEU A 3 -7.08 2.28 -4.52
CA LEU A 3 -7.80 1.73 -3.36
C LEU A 3 -9.33 1.65 -3.58
N THR A 4 -9.84 2.27 -4.64
CA THR A 4 -11.26 2.36 -4.94
C THR A 4 -11.96 1.00 -4.98
N PRO A 5 -11.39 -0.07 -5.59
CA PRO A 5 -12.05 -1.38 -5.62
C PRO A 5 -12.30 -2.00 -4.24
N PHE A 6 -11.42 -1.75 -3.27
CA PHE A 6 -11.55 -2.27 -1.91
C PHE A 6 -12.63 -1.52 -1.13
N VAL A 7 -12.67 -0.19 -1.29
CA VAL A 7 -13.72 0.67 -0.73
C VAL A 7 -15.09 0.32 -1.32
N ASP A 8 -15.16 0.16 -2.64
CA ASP A 8 -16.40 -0.22 -3.34
C ASP A 8 -16.92 -1.58 -2.89
N THR A 9 -16.03 -2.53 -2.62
CA THR A 9 -16.40 -3.83 -2.07
C THR A 9 -17.09 -3.66 -0.71
N ILE A 10 -16.48 -2.89 0.20
CA ILE A 10 -17.08 -2.64 1.53
C ILE A 10 -18.42 -1.91 1.41
N ARG A 11 -18.55 -0.93 0.51
CA ARG A 11 -19.83 -0.24 0.26
C ARG A 11 -20.90 -1.24 -0.21
N ARG A 12 -20.56 -2.13 -1.14
CA ARG A 12 -21.50 -3.14 -1.64
C ARG A 12 -21.92 -4.10 -0.54
N GLU A 13 -21.00 -4.58 0.27
CA GLU A 13 -21.32 -5.47 1.39
C GLU A 13 -22.20 -4.78 2.44
N LEU A 14 -21.95 -3.50 2.72
CA LEU A 14 -22.82 -2.70 3.60
C LEU A 14 -24.25 -2.61 3.03
N ALA A 15 -24.39 -2.31 1.74
CA ALA A 15 -25.70 -2.23 1.08
C ALA A 15 -26.43 -3.58 1.16
N VAL A 16 -25.76 -4.69 0.84
CA VAL A 16 -26.34 -6.05 0.94
C VAL A 16 -26.81 -6.36 2.37
N ALA A 17 -26.01 -6.00 3.38
CA ALA A 17 -26.39 -6.19 4.78
C ALA A 17 -27.58 -5.31 5.19
N ALA A 18 -27.62 -4.07 4.71
CA ALA A 18 -28.70 -3.12 5.00
C ALA A 18 -30.03 -3.55 4.39
N GLU A 19 -30.02 -4.08 3.15
CA GLU A 19 -31.20 -4.65 2.48
C GLU A 19 -31.86 -5.75 3.31
N ALA A 20 -31.07 -6.61 3.96
CA ALA A 20 -31.58 -7.66 4.85
C ALA A 20 -32.17 -7.11 6.17
N GLY A 21 -31.76 -5.91 6.58
CA GLY A 21 -32.19 -5.25 7.82
C GLY A 21 -33.46 -4.41 7.70
N GLY A 22 -34.03 -4.27 6.49
CA GLY A 22 -35.23 -3.46 6.25
C GLY A 22 -34.97 -1.96 6.10
N ASP A 23 -36.03 -1.17 6.05
CA ASP A 23 -35.96 0.25 5.64
C ASP A 23 -35.12 1.13 6.58
N ASP A 24 -35.24 0.93 7.89
CA ASP A 24 -34.43 1.68 8.88
C ASP A 24 -32.93 1.41 8.72
N ALA A 25 -32.56 0.16 8.39
CA ALA A 25 -31.17 -0.22 8.16
C ALA A 25 -30.63 0.36 6.84
N ARG A 26 -31.45 0.39 5.78
CA ARG A 26 -31.13 1.07 4.51
C ARG A 26 -30.88 2.56 4.74
N GLU A 27 -31.78 3.23 5.46
CA GLU A 27 -31.64 4.67 5.72
C GLU A 27 -30.37 4.98 6.53
N LEU A 28 -30.04 4.13 7.51
CA LEU A 28 -28.80 4.25 8.26
C LEU A 28 -27.57 4.03 7.37
N ALA A 29 -27.59 3.00 6.52
CA ALA A 29 -26.47 2.68 5.62
C ALA A 29 -26.20 3.81 4.61
N ASP A 30 -27.25 4.43 4.07
CA ASP A 30 -27.12 5.59 3.19
C ASP A 30 -26.42 6.76 3.90
N ARG A 31 -26.80 7.04 5.16
CA ARG A 31 -26.15 8.08 5.97
C ARG A 31 -24.70 7.74 6.32
N LEU A 32 -24.36 6.46 6.45
CA LEU A 32 -23.02 5.99 6.82
C LEU A 32 -22.07 5.76 5.64
N THR A 33 -22.59 5.66 4.41
CA THR A 33 -21.77 5.27 3.24
C THR A 33 -20.59 6.23 3.02
N ALA A 34 -20.83 7.54 2.98
CA ALA A 34 -19.78 8.53 2.77
C ALA A 34 -18.72 8.58 3.91
N PRO A 35 -19.10 8.65 5.21
CA PRO A 35 -18.09 8.64 6.28
C PRO A 35 -17.35 7.30 6.38
N LEU A 36 -18.00 6.18 6.06
CA LEU A 36 -17.34 4.87 6.05
C LEU A 36 -16.31 4.77 4.94
N GLU A 37 -16.59 5.28 3.74
CA GLU A 37 -15.62 5.32 2.64
C GLU A 37 -14.33 6.05 3.03
N ALA A 38 -14.45 7.23 3.64
CA ALA A 38 -13.31 8.01 4.10
C ALA A 38 -12.51 7.26 5.19
N ALA A 39 -13.21 6.67 6.17
CA ALA A 39 -12.58 5.92 7.26
C ALA A 39 -11.88 4.64 6.78
N THR A 40 -12.50 3.90 5.87
CA THR A 40 -11.93 2.70 5.25
C THR A 40 -10.67 3.04 4.48
N ARG A 41 -10.70 4.08 3.63
CA ARG A 41 -9.54 4.48 2.84
C ARG A 41 -8.37 4.87 3.72
N LEU A 42 -8.61 5.67 4.77
CA LEU A 42 -7.57 6.06 5.72
C LEU A 42 -7.01 4.83 6.46
N THR A 43 -7.87 3.92 6.89
CA THR A 43 -7.45 2.66 7.54
C THR A 43 -6.55 1.83 6.61
N LEU A 44 -6.92 1.68 5.33
CA LEU A 44 -6.11 0.96 4.35
C LEU A 44 -4.74 1.61 4.16
N LEU A 45 -4.68 2.94 4.07
CA LEU A 45 -3.40 3.66 4.00
C LEU A 45 -2.52 3.39 5.22
N ASN A 46 -3.09 3.44 6.43
CA ASN A 46 -2.36 3.13 7.66
C ASN A 46 -1.83 1.70 7.69
N VAL A 47 -2.65 0.73 7.26
CA VAL A 47 -2.25 -0.68 7.17
C VAL A 47 -1.10 -0.87 6.18
N LEU A 48 -1.18 -0.24 5.00
CA LEU A 48 -0.12 -0.29 4.00
C LEU A 48 1.19 0.32 4.51
N SER A 49 1.13 1.48 5.19
CA SER A 49 2.30 2.10 5.80
C SER A 49 2.95 1.19 6.85
N ALA A 50 2.16 0.65 7.77
CA ALA A 50 2.66 -0.26 8.80
C ALA A 50 3.29 -1.53 8.21
N ALA A 51 2.68 -2.10 7.16
CA ALA A 51 3.21 -3.27 6.47
C ALA A 51 4.55 -2.96 5.77
N MET A 52 4.69 -1.79 5.13
CA MET A 52 5.93 -1.42 4.45
C MET A 52 7.06 -1.10 5.43
N ASP A 53 6.76 -0.62 6.65
CA ASP A 53 7.75 -0.48 7.72
C ASP A 53 8.33 -1.84 8.14
N GLU A 54 7.51 -2.89 8.16
CA GLU A 54 7.97 -4.26 8.44
C GLU A 54 8.87 -4.77 7.29
N VAL A 55 8.41 -4.64 6.05
CA VAL A 55 9.20 -5.03 4.86
C VAL A 55 10.53 -4.27 4.78
N THR A 56 10.55 -2.97 5.07
CA THR A 56 11.77 -2.15 5.05
C THR A 56 12.80 -2.64 6.07
N ARG A 57 12.36 -3.08 7.25
CA ARG A 57 13.28 -3.65 8.25
C ARG A 57 13.91 -4.95 7.75
N GLU A 58 13.12 -5.79 7.08
CA GLU A 58 13.61 -7.05 6.51
C GLU A 58 14.48 -6.86 5.26
N LEU A 59 14.28 -5.77 4.51
CA LEU A 59 14.97 -5.49 3.25
C LEU A 59 16.35 -4.82 3.42
N ALA A 60 16.74 -4.43 4.64
CA ALA A 60 17.98 -3.71 4.89
C ALA A 60 19.21 -4.40 4.24
N PRO A 61 20.11 -3.66 3.56
CA PRO A 61 20.20 -2.19 3.49
C PRO A 61 19.28 -1.48 2.48
N GLY A 62 18.35 -2.17 1.83
CA GLY A 62 17.31 -1.56 0.98
C GLY A 62 16.10 -1.03 1.79
N SER A 63 15.15 -0.40 1.09
CA SER A 63 13.90 0.11 1.68
C SER A 63 12.70 -0.01 0.74
N VAL A 64 11.50 0.01 1.30
CA VAL A 64 10.26 0.21 0.56
C VAL A 64 9.46 1.33 1.21
N ASP A 65 9.34 2.44 0.51
CA ASP A 65 8.66 3.64 1.00
C ASP A 65 7.28 3.80 0.36
N VAL A 66 6.30 4.27 1.13
CA VAL A 66 4.97 4.63 0.61
C VAL A 66 4.93 6.12 0.32
N ARG A 67 4.67 6.49 -0.94
CA ARG A 67 4.49 7.88 -1.36
C ARG A 67 3.04 8.13 -1.75
N LEU A 68 2.43 9.17 -1.19
CA LEU A 68 1.05 9.53 -1.51
C LEU A 68 0.99 10.59 -2.61
N ARG A 69 0.08 10.40 -3.56
CA ARG A 69 -0.40 11.42 -4.51
C ARG A 69 -1.86 11.68 -4.21
N GLY A 70 -2.15 12.68 -3.40
CA GLY A 70 -3.48 12.79 -2.79
C GLY A 70 -3.73 11.59 -1.88
N LEU A 71 -4.72 10.75 -2.23
CA LEU A 71 -5.05 9.53 -1.48
C LEU A 71 -4.65 8.24 -2.22
N ASP A 72 -3.89 8.38 -3.31
CA ASP A 72 -3.40 7.25 -4.09
C ASP A 72 -1.96 6.91 -3.65
N PRO A 73 -1.73 5.75 -3.01
CA PRO A 73 -0.40 5.37 -2.55
C PRO A 73 0.41 4.71 -3.66
N ASP A 74 1.68 5.09 -3.81
CA ASP A 74 2.65 4.43 -4.67
C ASP A 74 3.81 3.90 -3.83
N PHE A 75 4.30 2.71 -4.17
CA PHE A 75 5.46 2.11 -3.51
C PHE A 75 6.74 2.48 -4.25
N VAL A 76 7.72 2.97 -3.52
CA VAL A 76 9.06 3.27 -4.03
C VAL A 76 10.02 2.30 -3.38
N VAL A 77 10.58 1.41 -4.18
CA VAL A 77 11.53 0.40 -3.72
C VAL A 77 12.94 0.88 -3.99
N THR A 78 13.75 0.95 -2.94
CA THR A 78 15.20 1.17 -3.03
C THR A 78 15.89 -0.17 -2.78
N PRO A 79 16.44 -0.84 -3.80
CA PRO A 79 17.12 -2.10 -3.58
C PRO A 79 18.40 -1.86 -2.76
N PRO A 80 18.84 -2.85 -1.95
CA PRO A 80 20.14 -2.78 -1.30
C PRO A 80 21.24 -2.55 -2.36
N PRO A 81 22.30 -1.78 -2.05
CA PRO A 81 23.45 -1.66 -2.95
C PRO A 81 23.89 -3.04 -3.39
N ALA A 82 23.90 -3.28 -4.70
CA ALA A 82 24.50 -4.48 -5.26
C ALA A 82 25.92 -4.53 -4.73
N ASP A 83 26.26 -5.61 -4.02
CA ASP A 83 27.61 -5.83 -3.53
C ASP A 83 28.49 -5.74 -4.77
N ARG A 84 29.27 -4.67 -4.86
CA ARG A 84 30.17 -4.45 -5.97
C ARG A 84 31.33 -5.40 -5.71
N ALA A 85 31.06 -6.70 -5.86
CA ALA A 85 32.06 -7.74 -5.90
C ALA A 85 33.08 -7.24 -6.90
N THR A 86 34.24 -6.91 -6.36
CA THR A 86 35.43 -6.45 -7.07
C THR A 86 35.49 -7.19 -8.40
N ALA A 87 35.27 -6.47 -9.51
CA ALA A 87 35.68 -7.00 -10.80
C ALA A 87 37.15 -7.39 -10.61
N PRO A 88 37.56 -8.64 -10.87
CA PRO A 88 38.95 -9.03 -10.69
C PRO A 88 39.76 -8.04 -11.51
N ALA A 89 40.68 -7.33 -10.85
CA ALA A 89 41.62 -6.47 -11.55
C ALA A 89 42.23 -7.33 -12.66
N GLY A 90 41.91 -6.98 -13.91
CA GLY A 90 42.49 -7.64 -15.07
C GLY A 90 44.01 -7.59 -14.93
N PRO A 91 44.74 -8.63 -15.38
CA PRO A 91 46.18 -8.73 -15.15
C PRO A 91 46.85 -7.44 -15.56
N ALA A 92 47.62 -6.87 -14.62
CA ALA A 92 48.45 -5.70 -14.89
C ALA A 92 49.21 -5.93 -16.19
N GLU A 93 48.93 -5.08 -17.16
CA GLU A 93 49.63 -4.99 -18.43
C GLU A 93 51.12 -4.84 -18.12
N SER A 94 51.88 -5.92 -18.33
CA SER A 94 53.34 -5.88 -18.32
C SER A 94 53.78 -4.93 -19.43
N LEU A 95 54.12 -3.69 -19.08
CA LEU A 95 54.75 -2.76 -20.00
C LEU A 95 56.20 -3.20 -20.30
N PRO A 96 56.70 -2.91 -21.52
CA PRO A 96 57.90 -3.49 -22.13
C PRO A 96 59.23 -3.05 -21.51
#